data_AF-A0A924MF31-F1
#
_entry.id   AF-A0A924MF31-F1
#
_cell.length_a   1.000
_cell.length_b   1.000
_cell.length_c   1.000
_cell.angle_alpha   90.00
_cell.angle_beta   90.00
_cell.angle_gamma   90.00
#
_symmetry.space_group_name_H-M   'P 1'
#
loop_
_entity.id
_entity.type
_entity.pdbx_description
1 polymer ?
#
loop_
_entity_poly.entity_id
_entity_poly.type
_entity_poly.pdbx_seq_one_letter_code
_entity_poly.pdbx_strand_id
1 'polypeptide(L)'
;MKIQIINGPNLNLLGKREPGIYGNEDFESFFETLKSKYPQVELYYFQSNVEGEIINKLHEIGFSFDGIVINAGAYTHTSVAIGDAIAAIKTPVVEVHISNVYAREEFRHHSMIAKNC
;
A
#
# COMPACT_ATOMS: atom_id res chain seq x y z
N MET A 1 -0.30 15.91 -11.01
CA MET A 1 0.01 14.47 -10.97
C MET A 1 -0.76 13.87 -9.81
N LYS A 2 -1.57 12.85 -10.05
CA LYS A 2 -2.43 12.17 -9.06
C LYS A 2 -1.81 10.85 -8.64
N ILE A 3 -1.51 10.73 -7.36
CA ILE A 3 -0.97 9.49 -6.78
C ILE A 3 -1.91 8.98 -5.70
N GLN A 4 -2.30 7.71 -5.80
CA GLN A 4 -3.07 7.01 -4.78
C GLN A 4 -2.12 6.22 -3.88
N ILE A 5 -2.21 6.43 -2.57
CA ILE A 5 -1.58 5.56 -1.58
C ILE A 5 -2.63 4.59 -1.05
N ILE A 6 -2.35 3.29 -1.11
CA ILE A 6 -3.23 2.20 -0.66
C ILE A 6 -2.51 1.41 0.45
N ASN A 7 -3.11 1.38 1.63
CA ASN A 7 -2.65 0.59 2.76
C ASN A 7 -3.60 -0.59 3.01
N GLY A 8 -3.04 -1.79 3.04
CA GLY A 8 -3.74 -3.03 3.33
C GLY A 8 -3.95 -3.29 4.83
N PRO A 9 -4.13 -4.56 5.21
CA PRO A 9 -4.58 -4.92 6.54
C PRO A 9 -3.58 -4.59 7.64
N ASN A 10 -4.12 -4.20 8.79
CA ASN A 10 -3.42 -3.85 10.03
C ASN A 10 -2.60 -2.54 9.97
N LEU A 11 -2.46 -1.89 8.82
CA LEU A 11 -1.72 -0.63 8.72
C LEU A 11 -2.44 0.57 9.34
N ASN A 12 -3.74 0.43 9.62
CA ASN A 12 -4.46 1.37 10.49
C ASN A 12 -3.98 1.36 11.95
N LEU A 13 -3.14 0.39 12.34
CA LEU A 13 -2.58 0.26 13.69
C LEU A 13 -1.15 0.81 13.81
N LEU A 14 -0.61 1.44 12.75
CA LEU A 14 0.68 2.15 12.82
C LEU A 14 0.67 3.20 13.94
N GLY A 15 1.82 3.38 14.60
CA GLY A 15 1.97 4.24 15.78
C GLY A 15 1.39 3.67 17.08
N LYS A 16 0.57 2.61 17.03
CA LYS A 16 -0.05 1.98 18.22
C LYS A 16 0.55 0.62 18.57
N ARG A 17 1.07 -0.10 17.58
CA ARG A 17 1.59 -1.47 17.73
C ARG A 17 3.09 -1.53 17.47
N GLU A 18 3.82 -2.25 18.33
CA GLU A 18 5.26 -2.56 18.18
C GLU A 18 6.10 -1.34 17.72
N PRO A 19 6.06 -0.21 18.45
CA PRO A 19 6.65 1.06 18.02
C PRO A 19 8.15 0.99 17.71
N GLY A 20 8.88 0.07 18.35
CA GLY A 20 10.31 -0.16 18.05
C GLY A 20 10.58 -0.72 16.64
N ILE A 21 9.58 -1.30 15.98
CA ILE A 21 9.68 -1.86 14.63
C ILE A 21 9.05 -0.91 13.59
N TYR A 22 7.92 -0.29 13.92
CA TYR A 22 7.11 0.48 12.94
C TYR A 22 7.10 1.99 13.17
N GLY A 23 7.73 2.49 14.24
CA GLY A 23 7.67 3.90 14.63
C GLY A 23 6.43 4.27 15.45
N ASN A 24 6.42 5.51 15.96
CA ASN A 24 5.37 6.04 16.83
C ASN A 24 4.32 6.90 16.09
N GLU A 25 4.48 7.11 14.79
CA GLU A 25 3.60 7.98 14.00
C GLU A 25 2.50 7.14 13.34
N ASP A 26 1.24 7.58 13.46
CA ASP A 26 0.16 7.02 12.66
C ASP A 26 0.25 7.51 11.21
N PHE A 27 -0.34 6.74 10.28
CA PHE A 27 -0.19 7.07 8.87
C PHE A 27 -0.93 8.36 8.47
N GLU A 28 -2.04 8.70 9.13
CA GLU A 28 -2.82 9.89 8.82
C GLU A 28 -2.01 11.17 9.10
N SER A 29 -1.31 11.20 10.23
CA SER A 29 -0.38 12.28 10.59
C SER A 29 0.78 12.37 9.59
N PHE A 30 1.39 11.23 9.24
CA PHE A 30 2.45 11.19 8.24
C PHE A 30 1.98 11.63 6.85
N PHE A 31 0.73 11.35 6.50
CA PHE A 31 0.13 11.72 5.21
C PHE A 31 0.02 13.24 5.05
N GLU A 32 -0.25 14.00 6.12
CA GLU A 32 -0.21 15.47 6.08
C GLU A 32 1.22 16.00 5.84
N THR A 33 2.22 15.33 6.40
CA THR A 33 3.64 15.63 6.12
C THR A 33 3.97 15.37 4.66
N LEU A 34 3.49 14.26 4.07
CA LEU A 34 3.68 13.97 2.64
C LEU A 34 3.05 15.03 1.74
N LYS A 35 1.80 15.43 2.03
CA LYS A 35 1.12 16.51 1.28
C LYS A 35 1.89 17.83 1.35
N SER A 36 2.40 18.17 2.53
CA SER A 36 3.20 19.39 2.72
C SER A 36 4.55 19.33 2.00
N LYS A 37 5.16 18.14 1.92
CA LYS A 37 6.46 17.94 1.25
C LYS A 37 6.36 17.93 -0.27
N TYR A 38 5.21 17.52 -0.82
CA TYR A 38 4.96 17.42 -2.26
C TYR A 38 3.71 18.20 -2.68
N PRO A 39 3.67 19.54 -2.48
CA PRO A 39 2.46 20.34 -2.70
C PRO A 39 1.99 20.37 -4.16
N GLN A 40 2.87 20.05 -5.11
CA GLN A 40 2.56 19.94 -6.54
C GLN A 40 1.93 18.58 -6.94
N VAL A 41 1.85 17.63 -6.01
CA VAL A 41 1.29 16.30 -6.23
C VAL A 41 -0.05 16.20 -5.52
N GLU A 42 -1.08 15.79 -6.25
CA GLU A 42 -2.39 15.48 -5.69
C GLU A 42 -2.32 14.07 -5.07
N LEU A 43 -2.09 14.02 -3.76
CA LEU A 43 -2.01 12.78 -3.01
C LEU A 43 -3.39 12.38 -2.47
N TYR A 44 -3.72 11.11 -2.66
CA TYR A 44 -4.93 10.47 -2.15
C TYR A 44 -4.55 9.31 -1.24
N TYR A 45 -5.37 9.04 -0.23
CA TYR A 45 -5.13 7.97 0.74
C TYR A 45 -6.36 7.06 0.87
N PHE A 46 -6.11 5.76 0.93
CA PHE A 46 -7.11 4.73 1.19
C PHE A 46 -6.48 3.62 2.03
N GLN A 47 -7.23 3.13 3.02
CA GLN A 47 -6.83 1.99 3.83
C GLN A 47 -8.02 1.03 3.97
N SER A 48 -7.75 -0.27 3.89
CA SER A 48 -8.74 -1.28 4.28
C SER A 48 -8.08 -2.56 4.77
N ASN A 49 -8.77 -3.22 5.71
CA ASN A 49 -8.46 -4.58 6.16
C ASN A 49 -9.11 -5.65 5.27
N VAL A 50 -10.06 -5.26 4.41
CA VAL A 50 -10.85 -6.16 3.56
C VAL A 50 -10.22 -6.23 2.18
N GLU A 51 -9.78 -7.42 1.77
CA GLU A 51 -9.13 -7.65 0.48
C GLU A 51 -9.95 -7.13 -0.71
N GLY A 52 -11.26 -7.42 -0.74
CA GLY A 52 -12.15 -6.97 -1.81
C GLY A 52 -12.28 -5.46 -1.92
N GLU A 53 -12.13 -4.70 -0.82
CA GLU A 53 -12.17 -3.24 -0.87
C GLU A 53 -10.89 -2.66 -1.49
N ILE A 54 -9.74 -3.30 -1.27
CA ILE A 54 -8.49 -2.95 -1.94
C ILE A 54 -8.61 -3.19 -3.45
N ILE A 55 -9.15 -4.34 -3.85
CA ILE A 55 -9.41 -4.66 -5.26
C ILE A 55 -10.35 -3.64 -5.90
N ASN A 56 -11.47 -3.32 -5.22
CA ASN A 56 -12.41 -2.31 -5.70
C ASN A 56 -11.73 -0.95 -5.89
N LYS A 57 -10.89 -0.53 -4.93
CA LYS A 57 -10.15 0.73 -5.04
C LYS A 57 -9.17 0.70 -6.21
N LEU A 58 -8.44 -0.40 -6.43
CA LEU A 58 -7.54 -0.56 -7.57
C LEU A 58 -8.29 -0.40 -8.90
N HIS A 59 -9.44 -1.05 -9.06
CA HIS A 59 -10.26 -0.95 -10.27
C HIS A 59 -10.85 0.47 -10.47
N GLU A 60 -11.25 1.13 -9.39
CA GLU A 60 -11.81 2.49 -9.42
C GLU A 60 -10.82 3.50 -10.02
N ILE A 61 -9.56 3.44 -9.60
CA ILE A 61 -8.55 4.47 -9.91
C ILE A 61 -7.52 4.06 -10.97
N GLY A 62 -7.39 2.76 -11.24
CA GLY A 62 -6.34 2.15 -12.07
C GLY A 62 -6.33 2.52 -13.56
N PHE A 63 -7.21 3.42 -14.00
CA PHE A 63 -7.29 3.92 -15.37
C PHE A 63 -7.22 5.44 -15.48
N SER A 64 -7.16 6.16 -14.35
CA SER A 64 -7.23 7.63 -14.34
C SER A 64 -6.14 8.30 -13.49
N PHE A 65 -5.44 7.54 -12.65
CA PHE A 65 -4.35 8.05 -11.82
C PHE A 65 -3.00 7.89 -12.53
N ASP A 66 -2.05 8.74 -12.15
CA ASP A 66 -0.69 8.72 -12.71
C ASP A 66 0.19 7.66 -12.02
N GLY A 67 -0.14 7.26 -10.79
CA GLY A 67 0.55 6.20 -10.07
C GLY A 67 -0.16 5.72 -8.81
N ILE A 68 0.17 4.50 -8.38
CA ILE A 68 -0.30 3.88 -7.13
C ILE A 68 0.90 3.47 -6.29
N VAL A 69 0.90 3.83 -5.02
CA VAL A 69 1.82 3.29 -4.02
C VAL A 69 1.02 2.37 -3.12
N ILE A 70 1.36 1.09 -3.09
CA ILE A 70 0.64 0.09 -2.29
C ILE A 70 1.54 -0.53 -1.25
N ASN A 71 1.10 -0.51 0.00
CA ASN A 71 1.57 -1.44 1.03
C ASN A 71 0.44 -2.42 1.31
N ALA A 72 0.47 -3.59 0.70
CA ALA A 72 -0.59 -4.59 0.84
C ALA A 72 -0.57 -5.30 2.21
N GLY A 73 0.29 -4.91 3.15
CA GLY A 73 0.45 -5.57 4.44
C GLY A 73 0.73 -7.06 4.24
N ALA A 74 0.07 -7.90 5.05
CA ALA A 74 0.23 -9.35 4.93
C ALA A 74 -0.33 -9.93 3.61
N TYR A 75 -1.23 -9.22 2.93
CA TYR A 75 -1.83 -9.73 1.68
C TYR A 75 -0.83 -9.83 0.53
N THR A 76 0.31 -9.14 0.59
CA THR A 76 1.36 -9.37 -0.41
C THR A 76 1.79 -10.84 -0.48
N HIS A 77 1.75 -11.57 0.64
CA HIS A 77 2.21 -12.95 0.71
C HIS A 77 1.12 -13.98 0.36
N THR A 78 -0.14 -13.55 0.26
CA THR A 78 -1.29 -14.47 0.18
C THR A 78 -2.25 -14.17 -0.96
N SER A 79 -2.34 -12.92 -1.42
CA SER A 79 -3.40 -12.47 -2.31
C SER A 79 -2.99 -12.55 -3.78
N VAL A 80 -3.34 -13.67 -4.42
CA VAL A 80 -3.34 -13.76 -5.88
C VAL A 80 -4.36 -12.78 -6.47
N ALA A 81 -5.50 -12.57 -5.80
CA ALA A 81 -6.57 -11.70 -6.28
C ALA A 81 -6.15 -10.22 -6.40
N ILE A 82 -5.40 -9.68 -5.44
CA ILE A 82 -4.83 -8.33 -5.54
C ILE A 82 -3.79 -8.29 -6.66
N GLY A 83 -2.95 -9.33 -6.78
CA GLY A 83 -1.98 -9.44 -7.86
C GLY A 83 -2.64 -9.35 -9.23
N ASP A 84 -3.72 -10.10 -9.45
CA ASP A 84 -4.46 -10.09 -10.72
C ASP A 84 -5.19 -8.77 -10.95
N ALA A 85 -5.72 -8.13 -9.90
CA ALA A 85 -6.30 -6.79 -10.00
C ALA A 85 -5.28 -5.74 -10.45
N ILE A 86 -4.04 -5.82 -9.94
CA ILE A 86 -2.92 -4.96 -10.38
C ILE A 86 -2.58 -5.24 -11.85
N ALA A 87 -2.51 -6.51 -12.27
CA ALA A 87 -2.23 -6.85 -13.67
C ALA A 87 -3.32 -6.38 -14.66
N ALA A 88 -4.54 -6.13 -14.18
CA ALA A 88 -5.68 -5.72 -15.00
C ALA A 88 -5.81 -4.20 -15.21
N ILE A 89 -5.07 -3.38 -14.46
CA ILE A 89 -5.12 -1.91 -14.55
C ILE A 89 -3.99 -1.34 -15.40
N LYS A 90 -4.08 -0.05 -15.76
CA LYS A 90 -3.05 0.66 -16.57
C LYS A 90 -2.15 1.57 -15.75
N THR A 91 -2.62 2.06 -14.61
CA THR A 91 -1.84 2.92 -13.73
C THR A 91 -0.68 2.11 -13.13
N PRO A 92 0.57 2.60 -13.21
CA PRO A 92 1.72 1.90 -12.65
C PRO A 92 1.64 1.80 -11.12
N VAL A 93 2.10 0.68 -10.58
CA VAL A 93 1.98 0.36 -9.14
C VAL A 93 3.37 0.15 -8.54
N VAL A 94 3.64 0.75 -7.38
CA VAL A 94 4.86 0.50 -6.63
C VAL A 94 4.50 -0.14 -5.29
N GLU A 95 4.97 -1.37 -5.08
CA GLU A 95 4.85 -2.04 -3.79
C GLU A 95 5.88 -1.48 -2.79
N VAL A 96 5.44 -1.19 -1.57
CA VAL A 96 6.32 -0.74 -0.49
C VAL A 96 6.02 -1.46 0.83
N HIS A 97 7.07 -1.62 1.65
CA HIS A 97 7.00 -2.18 3.00
C HIS A 97 7.73 -1.26 3.98
N ILE A 98 7.17 -1.08 5.18
CA ILE A 98 7.78 -0.23 6.22
C ILE A 98 9.00 -0.90 6.85
N SER A 99 8.95 -2.22 7.03
CA SER A 99 10.04 -3.01 7.61
C SER A 99 10.72 -3.88 6.56
N ASN A 100 11.95 -4.31 6.85
CA ASN A 100 12.66 -5.26 6.01
C ASN A 100 12.00 -6.65 6.10
N VAL A 101 11.18 -6.99 5.11
CA VAL A 101 10.49 -8.29 5.04
C VAL A 101 11.45 -9.48 4.95
N TYR A 102 12.66 -9.29 4.42
CA TYR A 102 13.69 -10.34 4.30
C TYR A 102 14.46 -10.63 5.59
N ALA A 103 14.32 -9.77 6.60
CA ALA A 103 14.88 -10.00 7.93
C ALA A 103 13.90 -10.75 8.85
N ARG A 104 12.77 -11.23 8.30
CA ARG A 104 11.65 -11.79 9.04
C ARG A 104 11.43 -13.26 8.65
N GLU A 105 10.25 -13.78 8.98
CA GLU A 105 9.89 -15.17 8.72
C GLU A 105 9.89 -15.49 7.22
N GLU A 106 10.29 -16.70 6.84
CA GLU A 106 10.48 -17.10 5.43
C GLU A 106 9.26 -16.87 4.54
N PHE A 107 8.05 -17.06 5.06
CA PHE A 107 6.82 -16.82 4.30
C PHE A 107 6.65 -15.35 3.87
N ARG A 108 7.40 -14.40 4.48
CA ARG A 108 7.40 -12.99 4.11
C ARG A 108 8.38 -12.64 3.00
N HIS A 109 9.23 -13.58 2.59
CA HIS A 109 10.22 -13.34 1.55
C HIS A 109 9.62 -13.41 0.14
N HIS A 110 8.39 -13.92 0.02
CA HIS A 110 7.69 -14.05 -1.25
C HIS A 110 6.52 -13.08 -1.34
N SER A 111 6.51 -12.24 -2.38
CA SER A 111 5.38 -11.39 -2.75
C SER A 111 4.66 -12.00 -3.96
N MET A 112 3.36 -12.25 -3.81
CA MET A 112 2.47 -12.72 -4.87
C MET A 112 2.07 -11.58 -5.83
N ILE A 113 2.26 -10.32 -5.41
CA ILE A 113 1.82 -9.14 -6.17
C ILE A 113 2.98 -8.44 -6.89
N ALA A 114 4.21 -8.53 -6.38
CA ALA A 114 5.37 -7.79 -6.86
C ALA A 114 5.64 -7.97 -8.36
N LYS A 115 5.37 -9.16 -8.91
CA LYS A 115 5.55 -9.45 -10.34
C LYS A 115 4.68 -8.60 -11.28
N ASN A 116 3.58 -8.05 -10.75
CA ASN A 116 2.61 -7.27 -11.51
C ASN A 116 2.70 -5.77 -11.19
N CYS A 117 3.51 -5.37 -10.20
CA CYS A 117 3.76 -3.97 -9.85
C CYS A 117 4.75 -3.33 -10.82
#